data_AF-A0A1X6NE65-F1
#
_entry.id   AF-A0A1X6NE65-F1
#
_cell.length_a   1.000
_cell.length_b   1.000
_cell.length_c   1.000
_cell.angle_alpha   90.00
_cell.angle_beta   90.00
_cell.angle_gamma   90.00
#
_symmetry.space_group_name_H-M   'P 1'
#
loop_
_entity.id
_entity.type
_entity.pdbx_description
1 polymer ?
#
loop_
_entity_poly.entity_id
_entity_poly.type
_entity_poly.pdbx_seq_one_letter_code
_entity_poly.pdbx_strand_id
1 'polypeptide(L)'
;VIDFHASWCGPCHQIAPTFEALSKQHRNVNFLKCDVDAAKDVASMYRVTAMPTFIFLKGDRELERVKGANRTYVVCVSYPSPWRPDLQTHIRYTKST
;
A
#
# COMPACT_ATOMS: atom_id res chain seq x y z
N VAL A 1 2.04 -0.20 -4.32
CA VAL A 1 1.53 -0.34 -2.94
C VAL A 1 2.02 -1.65 -2.37
N ILE A 2 2.66 -1.63 -1.22
CA ILE A 2 3.09 -2.83 -0.50
C ILE A 2 2.22 -2.98 0.73
N ASP A 3 1.55 -4.12 0.86
CA ASP A 3 0.81 -4.56 2.05
C ASP A 3 1.71 -5.47 2.88
N PHE A 4 2.16 -4.96 4.03
CA PHE A 4 2.87 -5.75 5.02
C PHE A 4 1.86 -6.43 5.95
N HIS A 5 1.73 -7.74 5.77
CA HIS A 5 0.78 -8.56 6.50
C HIS A 5 1.50 -9.68 7.26
N ALA A 6 0.75 -10.35 8.13
CA ALA A 6 1.19 -11.56 8.83
C ALA A 6 0.07 -12.59 8.79
N SER A 7 0.40 -13.88 8.74
CA SER A 7 -0.57 -14.97 8.69
C SER A 7 -1.46 -15.05 9.94
N TRP A 8 -0.90 -14.70 11.10
CA TRP A 8 -1.56 -14.69 12.42
C TRP A 8 -2.36 -13.40 12.71
N CYS A 9 -2.31 -12.41 11.83
CA CYS A 9 -2.98 -11.14 12.02
C CYS A 9 -4.46 -11.21 11.59
N GLY A 10 -5.37 -11.31 12.55
CA GLY A 10 -6.83 -11.30 12.32
C GLY A 10 -7.33 -10.10 11.47
N PRO A 11 -6.97 -8.84 11.81
CA PRO A 11 -7.38 -7.67 11.03
C PRO A 11 -6.86 -7.66 9.58
N CYS A 12 -5.73 -8.33 9.31
CA CYS A 12 -5.15 -8.42 7.97
C CYS A 12 -6.06 -9.22 7.03
N HIS A 13 -6.69 -10.29 7.53
CA HIS A 13 -7.64 -11.09 6.76
C HIS A 13 -8.89 -10.30 6.34
N GLN A 14 -9.32 -9.33 7.17
CA GLN A 14 -10.50 -8.50 6.86
C GLN A 14 -10.24 -7.53 5.72
N ILE A 15 -9.02 -6.99 5.59
CA ILE A 15 -8.69 -5.99 4.56
C ILE A 15 -8.17 -6.60 3.26
N ALA A 16 -7.66 -7.83 3.30
CA ALA A 16 -7.20 -8.59 2.13
C ALA A 16 -8.15 -8.55 0.91
N PRO A 17 -9.47 -8.82 1.02
CA PRO A 17 -10.37 -8.77 -0.14
C PRO A 17 -10.53 -7.34 -0.71
N THR A 18 -10.42 -6.31 0.14
CA THR A 18 -10.45 -4.92 -0.34
C THR A 18 -9.17 -4.59 -1.11
N PHE A 19 -8.02 -5.01 -0.60
CA PHE A 19 -6.73 -4.81 -1.27
C PHE A 19 -6.68 -5.50 -2.63
N GLU A 20 -7.21 -6.73 -2.72
CA GLU A 20 -7.32 -7.45 -3.99
C GLU A 20 -8.28 -6.76 -4.97
N ALA A 21 -9.43 -6.25 -4.51
CA ALA A 21 -10.33 -5.48 -5.35
C ALA A 21 -9.66 -4.21 -5.92
N LEU A 22 -8.90 -3.48 -5.09
CA LEU A 22 -8.14 -2.32 -5.52
C LEU A 22 -7.07 -2.69 -6.56
N SER A 23 -6.38 -3.82 -6.37
CA SER A 23 -5.39 -4.29 -7.35
C SER A 23 -5.98 -4.58 -8.73
N LYS A 24 -7.21 -5.11 -8.77
CA LYS A 24 -7.94 -5.38 -10.01
C LYS A 24 -8.42 -4.10 -10.68
N GLN A 25 -8.80 -3.09 -9.89
CA GLN A 25 -9.29 -1.81 -10.39
C GLN A 25 -8.16 -0.91 -10.90
N HIS A 26 -7.00 -0.92 -10.24
CA HIS A 26 -5.88 -0.05 -10.55
C HIS A 26 -4.73 -0.82 -11.22
N ARG A 27 -4.89 -1.16 -12.50
CA ARG A 27 -3.85 -1.89 -13.27
C ARG A 27 -2.56 -1.11 -13.52
N ASN A 28 -2.58 0.21 -13.34
CA ASN A 28 -1.42 1.08 -13.50
C ASN A 28 -0.53 1.13 -12.24
N VAL A 29 -0.91 0.43 -11.18
CA VAL A 29 -0.24 0.44 -9.89
C VAL A 29 0.10 -1.00 -9.52
N ASN A 30 1.35 -1.25 -9.11
CA ASN A 30 1.75 -2.56 -8.64
C ASN A 30 1.32 -2.74 -7.18
N PHE A 31 0.48 -3.75 -6.92
CA PHE A 31 0.09 -4.16 -5.58
C PHE A 31 0.90 -5.40 -5.19
N LEU A 32 1.61 -5.31 -4.07
CA LEU A 32 2.50 -6.35 -3.55
C LEU A 32 2.06 -6.70 -2.14
N LYS A 33 2.09 -7.99 -1.80
CA LYS A 33 1.85 -8.48 -0.45
C LYS A 33 3.17 -9.02 0.08
N CYS A 34 3.59 -8.52 1.24
CA CYS A 34 4.83 -8.90 1.89
C CYS A 34 4.49 -9.52 3.24
N ASP A 35 4.80 -10.81 3.40
CA ASP A 35 4.67 -11.47 4.69
C ASP A 35 5.87 -11.07 5.56
N VAL A 36 5.60 -10.42 6.70
CA VAL A 36 6.63 -9.95 7.63
C VAL A 36 7.41 -11.10 8.28
N ASP A 37 6.81 -12.30 8.37
CA ASP A 37 7.47 -13.48 8.93
C ASP A 37 8.43 -14.14 7.93
N ALA A 38 8.09 -14.08 6.63
CA ALA A 38 8.93 -14.62 5.56
C ALA A 38 10.02 -13.64 5.11
N ALA A 39 9.73 -12.34 5.08
CA ALA A 39 10.62 -11.27 4.60
C ALA A 39 10.96 -10.28 5.72
N LYS A 40 11.59 -10.78 6.79
CA LYS A 40 11.92 -10.02 8.00
C LYS A 40 12.91 -8.88 7.74
N ASP A 41 13.83 -9.08 6.81
CA ASP A 41 14.80 -8.10 6.32
C ASP A 41 14.09 -6.91 5.65
N VAL A 42 13.16 -7.17 4.74
CA VAL A 42 12.35 -6.14 4.08
C VAL A 42 11.47 -5.41 5.09
N ALA A 43 10.77 -6.14 5.95
CA ALA A 43 9.94 -5.55 7.01
C ALA A 43 10.75 -4.63 7.94
N SER A 44 11.98 -5.03 8.27
CA SER A 44 12.90 -4.23 9.09
C SER A 44 13.41 -3.00 8.35
N MET A 45 13.77 -3.13 7.07
CA MET A 45 14.20 -2.02 6.21
C MET A 45 13.14 -0.92 6.14
N TYR A 46 11.87 -1.32 5.96
CA TYR A 46 10.73 -0.40 5.96
C TYR A 46 10.26 0.00 7.36
N ARG A 47 10.88 -0.50 8.44
CA ARG A 47 10.53 -0.22 9.84
C ARG A 47 9.05 -0.48 10.12
N VAL A 48 8.55 -1.64 9.69
CA VAL A 48 7.18 -2.07 9.94
C VAL A 48 7.06 -2.48 11.41
N THR A 49 6.20 -1.78 12.15
CA THR A 49 6.02 -1.99 13.61
C THR A 49 4.65 -2.54 13.97
N ALA A 50 3.71 -2.55 13.03
CA ALA A 50 2.33 -2.98 13.24
C ALA A 50 1.76 -3.54 11.93
N MET A 51 0.85 -4.50 12.02
CA MET A 51 0.22 -5.11 10.86
C MET A 51 -1.31 -4.93 10.92
N PRO A 52 -1.97 -4.69 9.78
CA PRO A 52 -1.38 -4.47 8.46
C PRO A 52 -0.74 -3.08 8.34
N THR A 53 0.34 -2.94 7.57
CA THR A 53 0.89 -1.63 7.18
C THR A 53 0.93 -1.53 5.67
N PHE A 54 0.34 -0.48 5.11
CA PHE A 54 0.36 -0.19 3.69
C PHE A 54 1.36 0.91 3.40
N ILE A 55 2.28 0.66 2.47
CA ILE A 55 3.27 1.64 2.02
C ILE A 55 3.04 1.95 0.54
N PHE A 56 2.88 3.23 0.25
CA PHE A 56 2.70 3.76 -1.10
C PHE A 56 4.05 4.26 -1.61
N LEU A 57 4.61 3.53 -2.57
CA LEU A 57 5.86 3.87 -3.21
C LEU A 57 5.61 4.39 -4.62
N LYS A 58 6.37 5.40 -5.02
CA LYS A 58 6.47 5.85 -6.41
C LYS A 58 7.95 5.98 -6.79
N GLY A 59 8.44 5.03 -7.58
CA GLY A 59 9.88 4.87 -7.78
C GLY A 59 10.55 4.55 -6.44
N ASP A 60 11.63 5.25 -6.13
CA ASP A 60 12.40 5.05 -4.89
C ASP A 60 11.90 5.88 -3.70
N ARG A 61 10.79 6.61 -3.85
CA ARG A 61 10.25 7.49 -2.80
C ARG A 61 8.99 6.88 -2.16
N GLU A 62 8.99 6.84 -0.84
CA GLU A 62 7.80 6.62 -0.03
C GLU A 62 6.93 7.88 -0.03
N LEU A 63 5.73 7.76 -0.57
CA LEU A 63 4.74 8.84 -0.60
C LEU A 63 3.96 8.88 0.71
N GLU A 64 3.45 7.71 1.12
CA GLU A 64 2.56 7.62 2.27
C GLU A 64 2.62 6.24 2.92
N ARG A 65 2.34 6.22 4.22
CA ARG A 65 2.26 5.01 5.03
C ARG A 65 1.01 5.02 5.86
N VAL A 66 0.21 3.98 5.73
CA VAL A 66 -1.00 3.77 6.52
C VAL A 66 -0.78 2.57 7.42
N LYS A 67 -0.84 2.78 8.73
CA LYS A 67 -0.79 1.71 9.73
C LYS A 67 -2.20 1.32 10.14
N GLY A 68 -2.48 0.02 10.20
CA GLY A 68 -3.75 -0.55 10.64
C GLY A 68 -4.72 -0.85 9.51
N ALA A 69 -5.76 -1.63 9.85
CA ALA A 69 -6.77 -2.13 8.91
C ALA A 69 -7.87 -1.10 8.59
N ASN A 70 -7.54 0.19 8.46
CA ASN A 70 -8.54 1.20 8.16
C ASN A 70 -8.87 1.24 6.67
N ARG A 71 -9.94 0.53 6.31
CA ARG A 71 -10.43 0.40 4.92
C ARG A 71 -10.62 1.74 4.23
N THR A 72 -11.23 2.73 4.89
CA THR A 72 -11.52 4.04 4.29
C THR A 72 -10.24 4.77 3.91
N TYR A 73 -9.22 4.70 4.75
CA TYR A 73 -7.96 5.38 4.49
C TYR A 73 -7.20 4.72 3.34
N VAL A 74 -7.12 3.38 3.30
CA VAL A 74 -6.44 2.63 2.22
C VAL A 74 -7.08 2.89 0.85
N VAL A 75 -8.41 2.97 0.80
CA VAL A 75 -9.12 3.34 -0.43
C VAL A 75 -8.85 4.80 -0.78
N CYS A 76 -8.97 5.74 0.17
CA CYS A 76 -8.83 7.17 -0.11
C CYS A 76 -7.44 7.53 -0.67
N VAL A 77 -6.37 6.97 -0.12
CA VAL A 77 -4.99 7.21 -0.59
C VAL A 77 -4.68 6.52 -1.92
N SER A 78 -5.46 5.51 -2.32
CA SER A 78 -5.32 4.85 -3.63
C SER A 78 -5.94 5.67 -4.77
N TYR A 79 -6.75 6.69 -4.45
CA TYR A 79 -7.42 7.53 -5.43
C TYR A 79 -6.82 8.94 -5.47
N PRO A 80 -6.70 9.56 -6.67
CA PRO A 80 -6.35 10.97 -6.78
C PRO A 80 -7.49 11.81 -6.18
N SER A 81 -7.25 12.38 -5.00
CA SER A 81 -8.20 13.27 -4.35
C SER A 81 -7.93 14.73 -4.75
N PRO A 82 -8.95 15.52 -5.11
CA PRO A 82 -8.80 16.94 -5.48
C PRO A 82 -8.29 17.83 -4.33
N TRP A 83 -8.30 17.34 -3.08
CA TRP A 83 -7.82 18.06 -1.89
C TRP A 83 -6.38 17.70 -1.48
N ARG A 84 -5.71 16.82 -2.24
CA ARG A 84 -4.32 16.38 -2.03
C ARG A 84 -3.51 16.58 -3.31
N PRO A 85 -3.16 17.82 -3.67
CA PRO A 85 -2.42 18.10 -4.90
C PRO A 85 -1.02 17.47 -4.90
N ASP A 86 -0.43 17.16 -3.74
CA ASP A 86 0.85 16.47 -3.59
C ASP A 86 0.81 15.03 -4.13
N LEU A 87 -0.29 14.31 -3.92
CA LEU A 87 -0.52 12.98 -4.50
C LEU A 87 -0.82 13.05 -6.00
N GLN A 88 -1.36 14.17 -6.49
CA GLN A 88 -1.66 14.38 -7.91
C GLN A 88 -0.47 14.93 -8.72
N THR A 89 0.42 15.71 -8.11
CA THR A 89 1.51 16.41 -8.82
C THR A 89 2.69 15.48 -9.15
N HIS A 90 2.89 14.42 -8.37
CA HIS A 90 3.98 13.49 -8.62
C HIS A 90 3.57 12.24 -9.40
N ILE A 91 2.30 11.84 -9.51
CA ILE A 91 1.86 10.79 -10.46
C ILE A 91 1.82 11.36 -11.90
N ARG A 92 2.94 11.92 -12.37
CA ARG A 92 3.21 11.95 -13.81
C ARG A 92 3.41 10.51 -14.25
N TYR A 93 2.43 10.02 -15.00
CA TYR A 93 2.49 8.82 -15.80
C TYR A 93 3.63 8.99 -16.82
N THR A 94 4.80 8.42 -16.54
CA THR A 94 5.69 8.04 -17.64
C THR A 94 5.17 6.72 -18.18
N LYS A 95 4.25 6.81 -19.13
CA LYS A 95 4.05 5.76 -20.11
C LYS A 95 5.33 5.73 -20.95
N SER A 96 6.34 4.98 -20.49
CA SER A 96 7.49 4.67 -21.34
C SER A 96 6.98 3.68 -22.38
N THR A 97 7.18 4.05 -23.64
CA THR A 97 6.89 3.32 -24.86
C THR A 97 7.33 1.87 -24.81
#